data_AF-H1VZ42-F1
#
_entry.id   AF-H1VZ42-F1
#
_cell.length_a   1.000
_cell.length_b   1.000
_cell.length_c   1.000
_cell.angle_alpha   90.00
_cell.angle_beta   90.00
_cell.angle_gamma   90.00
#
_symmetry.space_group_name_H-M   'P 1'
#
loop_
_entity.id
_entity.type
_entity.pdbx_description
1 polymer ?
#
loop_
_entity_poly.entity_id
_entity_poly.type
_entity_poly.pdbx_seq_one_letter_code
_entity_poly.pdbx_strand_id
1 'polypeptide(L)'
;TIPPPLTLADLEDQDFSGEDREFSSFAYRVLAGRNLGRFMRVPPIFGADDENLVRIEALLTNWRLHLPASKRDALNQKLQPDEMIFQANMMTNATSIMLHQPHSQLDSSPTRSVTSCAPHRPVPSGDLFNSHTSHTVTSAAEISRMITHRAPLTSHTHFFTCVITLSSIVHLSRWALFFVPHDDDELRQQIRLNIGALNALSAVWRAAGKAAGQVKGVAHEIYRSKKASQAANPSYWQGFSQEEVMNSIAADETIMNDIETGLGGIPLPSLDSLTG
;
A
#
# COMPACT_ATOMS: atom_id res chain seq x y z
N THR A 1 -37.87 6.43 20.91
CA THR A 1 -37.69 7.68 20.13
C THR A 1 -36.47 7.52 19.25
N ILE A 2 -36.51 7.98 18.01
CA ILE A 2 -35.33 7.99 17.12
C ILE A 2 -34.43 9.15 17.58
N PRO A 3 -33.12 8.93 17.83
CA PRO A 3 -32.23 10.00 18.24
C PRO A 3 -32.08 11.06 17.14
N PRO A 4 -31.87 12.34 17.48
CA PRO A 4 -31.67 13.39 16.49
C PRO A 4 -30.45 13.09 15.62
N PRO A 5 -30.49 13.44 14.31
CA PRO A 5 -29.36 13.28 13.43
C PRO A 5 -28.22 14.21 13.85
N LEU A 6 -26.98 13.73 13.74
CA LEU A 6 -25.79 14.53 13.98
C LEU A 6 -25.30 15.17 12.68
N THR A 7 -24.74 16.35 12.80
CA THR A 7 -24.21 17.16 11.71
C THR A 7 -22.71 16.92 11.51
N LEU A 8 -22.16 17.48 10.43
CA LEU A 8 -20.71 17.49 10.24
C LEU A 8 -19.99 18.33 11.31
N ALA A 9 -20.61 19.40 11.80
CA ALA A 9 -20.04 20.21 12.87
C ALA A 9 -19.92 19.39 14.16
N ASP A 10 -20.96 18.63 14.52
CA ASP A 10 -20.92 17.74 15.69
C ASP A 10 -19.80 16.70 15.59
N LEU A 11 -19.51 16.20 14.38
CA LEU A 11 -18.41 15.28 14.13
C LEU A 11 -17.03 15.95 14.22
N GLU A 12 -16.89 17.18 13.72
CA GLU A 12 -15.63 17.94 13.76
C GLU A 12 -15.32 18.48 15.16
N ASP A 13 -16.35 18.72 15.97
CA ASP A 13 -16.25 19.23 17.35
C ASP A 13 -16.35 18.13 18.42
N GLN A 14 -16.35 16.84 18.01
CA GLN A 14 -16.56 15.69 18.91
C GLN A 14 -15.67 15.76 20.15
N ASP A 15 -14.37 16.01 19.97
CA ASP A 15 -13.36 16.04 21.04
C ASP A 15 -13.57 17.20 22.04
N PHE A 16 -14.33 18.22 21.64
CA PHE A 16 -14.63 19.40 22.46
C PHE A 16 -16.05 19.37 23.05
N SER A 17 -16.92 18.50 22.54
CA SER A 17 -18.33 18.42 22.96
C SER A 17 -18.50 17.80 24.36
N GLY A 18 -17.53 16.98 24.79
CA GLY A 18 -17.63 16.20 26.02
C GLY A 18 -18.59 15.01 25.93
N GLU A 19 -19.18 14.75 24.75
CA GLU A 19 -20.05 13.60 24.51
C GLU A 19 -19.24 12.38 24.06
N ASP A 20 -19.36 11.26 24.77
CA ASP A 20 -18.70 9.99 24.43
C ASP A 20 -19.54 9.16 23.43
N ARG A 21 -20.04 9.82 22.38
CA ARG A 21 -20.91 9.19 21.39
C ARG A 21 -20.14 8.79 20.15
N GLU A 22 -20.11 7.50 19.85
CA GLU A 22 -19.51 7.00 18.61
C GLU A 22 -20.34 7.38 17.37
N PHE A 23 -19.65 7.86 16.33
CA PHE A 23 -20.25 8.09 15.02
C PHE A 23 -20.24 6.83 14.13
N SER A 24 -21.03 6.90 13.06
CA SER A 24 -21.07 5.82 12.06
C SER A 24 -19.74 5.69 11.31
N SER A 25 -19.45 4.51 10.75
CA SER A 25 -18.25 4.29 9.93
C SER A 25 -18.21 5.22 8.70
N PHE A 26 -19.39 5.56 8.17
CA PHE A 26 -19.54 6.54 7.10
C PHE A 26 -19.04 7.92 7.50
N ALA A 27 -19.32 8.37 8.73
CA ALA A 27 -18.83 9.66 9.22
C ALA A 27 -17.30 9.72 9.27
N TYR A 28 -16.64 8.68 9.79
CA TYR A 28 -15.17 8.61 9.80
C TYR A 28 -14.56 8.54 8.41
N ARG A 29 -15.23 7.89 7.44
CA ARG A 29 -14.85 7.94 6.02
C ARG A 29 -14.95 9.36 5.44
N VAL A 30 -15.97 10.13 5.82
CA VAL A 30 -16.09 11.55 5.42
C VAL A 30 -14.91 12.36 5.94
N LEU A 31 -14.48 12.17 7.20
CA LEU A 31 -13.29 12.85 7.74
C LEU A 31 -12.01 12.49 6.97
N ALA A 32 -11.78 11.21 6.69
CA ALA A 32 -10.63 10.77 5.90
C ALA A 32 -10.63 11.39 4.49
N GLY A 33 -11.79 11.39 3.81
CA GLY A 33 -11.97 12.03 2.51
C GLY A 33 -11.74 13.55 2.55
N ARG A 34 -12.17 14.23 3.62
CA ARG A 34 -11.89 15.66 3.84
C ARG A 34 -10.40 15.93 4.01
N ASN A 35 -9.67 15.08 4.74
CA ASN A 35 -8.21 15.20 4.89
C ASN A 35 -7.48 15.02 3.56
N LEU A 36 -7.84 14.00 2.77
CA LEU A 36 -7.34 13.84 1.41
C LEU A 36 -7.66 15.08 0.54
N GLY A 37 -8.89 15.59 0.62
CA GLY A 37 -9.29 16.81 -0.10
C GLY A 37 -8.52 18.05 0.33
N ARG A 38 -8.16 18.18 1.61
CA ARG A 38 -7.31 19.25 2.14
C ARG A 38 -5.89 19.14 1.57
N PHE A 39 -5.30 17.94 1.56
CA PHE A 39 -4.01 17.66 0.93
C PHE A 39 -4.02 18.04 -0.56
N MET A 40 -5.04 17.62 -1.32
CA MET A 40 -5.13 17.91 -2.75
C MET A 40 -5.20 19.41 -3.11
N ARG A 41 -5.49 20.27 -2.13
CA ARG A 41 -5.60 21.74 -2.31
C ARG A 41 -4.46 22.52 -1.66
N VAL A 42 -3.49 21.87 -1.00
CA VAL A 42 -2.33 22.59 -0.49
C VAL A 42 -1.47 23.08 -1.66
N PRO A 43 -0.81 24.25 -1.55
CA PRO A 43 0.24 24.65 -2.47
C PRO A 43 1.36 23.59 -2.54
N PRO A 44 2.23 23.64 -3.56
CA PRO A 44 3.41 22.78 -3.60
C PRO A 44 4.20 22.90 -2.29
N ILE A 45 4.52 21.74 -1.71
CA ILE A 45 5.26 21.62 -0.46
C ILE A 45 6.75 21.68 -0.77
N PHE A 46 7.46 22.64 -0.18
CA PHE A 46 8.88 22.89 -0.45
C PHE A 46 9.75 22.40 0.70
N GLY A 47 10.01 21.09 0.72
CA GLY A 47 10.91 20.47 1.70
C GLY A 47 10.20 19.88 2.91
N ALA A 48 10.98 19.27 3.80
CA ALA A 48 10.50 18.51 4.95
C ALA A 48 9.90 19.39 6.07
N ASP A 49 10.35 20.64 6.18
CA ASP A 49 9.97 21.58 7.25
C ASP A 49 8.78 22.49 6.87
N ASP A 50 8.14 22.23 5.73
CA ASP A 50 7.00 23.02 5.25
C ASP A 50 5.79 22.87 6.20
N GLU A 51 5.21 24.00 6.63
CA GLU A 51 4.08 24.01 7.56
C GLU A 51 2.85 23.25 7.03
N ASN A 52 2.64 23.21 5.70
CA ASN A 52 1.55 22.43 5.13
C ASN A 52 1.78 20.93 5.30
N LEU A 53 3.03 20.46 5.23
CA LEU A 53 3.35 19.07 5.48
C LEU A 53 2.98 18.70 6.91
N VAL A 54 3.47 19.47 7.88
CA VAL A 54 3.18 19.27 9.31
C VAL A 54 1.67 19.30 9.58
N ARG A 55 0.95 20.23 8.95
CA ARG A 55 -0.51 20.38 9.12
C ARG A 55 -1.28 19.18 8.56
N ILE A 56 -0.94 18.67 7.38
CA ILE A 56 -1.61 17.48 6.83
C ILE A 56 -1.28 16.25 7.67
N GLU A 57 -0.03 16.08 8.10
CA GLU A 57 0.36 14.94 8.94
C GLU A 57 -0.37 14.95 10.29
N ALA A 58 -0.55 16.14 10.90
CA ALA A 58 -1.36 16.29 12.09
C ALA A 58 -2.83 15.88 11.86
N LEU A 59 -3.41 16.18 10.70
CA LEU A 59 -4.77 15.77 10.36
C LEU A 59 -4.90 14.25 10.19
N LEU A 60 -3.92 13.59 9.56
CA LEU A 60 -3.89 12.13 9.40
C LEU A 60 -3.73 11.44 10.76
N THR A 61 -2.83 11.95 11.59
CA THR A 61 -2.58 11.44 12.93
C THR A 61 -3.79 11.63 13.85
N ASN A 62 -4.40 12.82 13.86
CA ASN A 62 -5.60 13.10 14.65
C ASN A 62 -6.74 12.17 14.23
N TRP A 63 -6.97 11.98 12.92
CA TRP A 63 -7.99 11.05 12.47
C TRP A 63 -7.76 9.65 13.04
N ARG A 64 -6.54 9.12 12.97
CA ARG A 64 -6.21 7.78 13.48
C ARG A 64 -6.38 7.65 15.00
N LEU A 65 -5.93 8.65 15.76
CA LEU A 65 -5.94 8.60 17.23
C LEU A 65 -7.36 8.69 17.81
N HIS A 66 -8.24 9.45 17.16
CA HIS A 66 -9.62 9.66 17.62
C HIS A 66 -10.61 8.64 17.04
N LEU A 67 -10.14 7.62 16.31
CA LEU A 67 -11.00 6.49 15.97
C LEU A 67 -11.36 5.69 17.24
N PRO A 68 -12.66 5.43 17.48
CA PRO A 68 -13.08 4.55 18.55
C PRO A 68 -12.54 3.14 18.30
N ALA A 69 -12.33 2.38 19.38
CA ALA A 69 -11.74 1.04 19.30
C ALA A 69 -12.48 0.12 18.32
N SER A 70 -13.80 0.27 18.22
CA SER A 70 -14.68 -0.48 17.30
C SER A 70 -14.40 -0.22 15.80
N LYS A 71 -13.66 0.84 15.46
CA LYS A 71 -13.41 1.33 14.08
C LYS A 71 -11.94 1.45 13.70
N ARG A 72 -11.02 0.97 14.55
CA ARG A 72 -9.58 0.98 14.26
C ARG A 72 -9.19 -0.06 13.21
N ASP A 73 -9.98 -1.11 13.07
CA ASP A 73 -9.81 -2.14 12.04
C ASP A 73 -10.99 -2.08 11.04
N ALA A 74 -10.72 -2.43 9.79
CA ALA A 74 -11.73 -2.63 8.76
C ALA A 74 -12.54 -3.92 8.97
N LEU A 75 -12.26 -4.68 10.02
CA LEU A 75 -13.10 -5.73 10.55
C LEU A 75 -13.83 -5.22 11.78
N ASN A 76 -15.17 -5.29 11.77
CA ASN A 76 -15.95 -4.93 12.95
C ASN A 76 -15.83 -6.01 14.05
N GLN A 77 -16.41 -5.76 15.22
CA GLN A 77 -16.37 -6.67 16.37
C GLN A 77 -16.91 -8.09 16.10
N LYS A 78 -17.69 -8.29 15.03
CA LYS A 78 -18.20 -9.59 14.59
C LYS A 78 -17.36 -10.21 13.47
N LEU A 79 -16.15 -9.68 13.25
CA LEU A 79 -15.24 -10.02 12.16
C LEU A 79 -15.87 -9.86 10.76
N GLN A 80 -16.90 -9.01 10.65
CA GLN A 80 -17.49 -8.68 9.36
C GLN A 80 -16.74 -7.49 8.74
N PRO A 81 -16.53 -7.50 7.41
CA PRO A 81 -15.94 -6.36 6.73
C PRO A 81 -16.75 -5.07 6.95
N ASP A 82 -16.06 -4.01 7.37
CA ASP A 82 -16.56 -2.64 7.38
C ASP A 82 -15.94 -1.88 6.22
N GLU A 83 -16.64 -1.90 5.07
CA GLU A 83 -16.17 -1.25 3.84
C GLU A 83 -15.98 0.26 4.01
N MET A 84 -16.71 0.93 4.92
CA MET A 84 -16.53 2.37 5.13
C MET A 84 -15.21 2.67 5.85
N ILE A 85 -14.88 1.88 6.88
CA ILE A 85 -13.57 1.99 7.56
C ILE A 85 -12.43 1.51 6.66
N PHE A 86 -12.65 0.47 5.85
CA PHE A 86 -11.69 0.05 4.82
C PHE A 86 -11.36 1.23 3.90
N GLN A 87 -12.40 1.88 3.37
CA GLN A 87 -12.24 3.01 2.47
C GLN A 87 -11.59 4.23 3.14
N ALA A 88 -11.85 4.45 4.43
CA ALA A 88 -11.21 5.50 5.18
C ALA A 88 -9.70 5.23 5.38
N ASN A 89 -9.33 4.01 5.76
CA ASN A 89 -7.93 3.60 5.94
C ASN A 89 -7.12 3.65 4.63
N MET A 90 -7.68 3.22 3.50
CA MET A 90 -6.98 3.32 2.21
C MET A 90 -6.72 4.79 1.84
N MET A 91 -7.66 5.71 2.13
CA MET A 91 -7.49 7.14 1.86
C MET A 91 -6.40 7.74 2.74
N THR A 92 -6.40 7.42 4.04
CA THR A 92 -5.39 7.88 5.00
C THR A 92 -3.98 7.41 4.60
N ASN A 93 -3.81 6.11 4.32
CA ASN A 93 -2.50 5.58 3.90
C ASN A 93 -2.05 6.11 2.53
N ALA A 94 -2.97 6.25 1.57
CA ALA A 94 -2.63 6.86 0.27
C ALA A 94 -2.20 8.32 0.44
N THR A 95 -2.89 9.09 1.29
CA THR A 95 -2.54 10.49 1.58
C THR A 95 -1.16 10.58 2.22
N SER A 96 -0.85 9.70 3.19
CA SER A 96 0.48 9.60 3.81
C SER A 96 1.57 9.33 2.78
N ILE A 97 1.39 8.33 1.89
CA ILE A 97 2.35 8.07 0.81
C ILE A 97 2.54 9.31 -0.06
N MET A 98 1.46 9.92 -0.53
CA MET A 98 1.56 11.09 -1.42
C MET A 98 2.19 12.32 -0.74
N LEU A 99 2.02 12.45 0.58
CA LEU A 99 2.59 13.52 1.40
C LEU A 99 4.10 13.33 1.59
N HIS A 100 4.53 12.12 1.95
CA HIS A 100 5.91 11.85 2.35
C HIS A 100 6.82 11.41 1.20
N GLN A 101 6.29 10.72 0.19
CA GLN A 101 7.11 10.15 -0.89
C GLN A 101 8.01 11.17 -1.60
N PRO A 102 7.57 12.41 -1.92
CA PRO A 102 8.44 13.41 -2.56
C PRO A 102 9.67 13.80 -1.73
N HIS A 103 9.61 13.62 -0.41
CA HIS A 103 10.68 13.94 0.54
C HIS A 103 11.40 12.69 1.07
N SER A 104 10.96 11.51 0.62
CA SER A 104 11.62 10.24 0.93
C SER A 104 12.93 10.11 0.15
N GLN A 105 13.75 9.15 0.56
CA GLN A 105 15.00 8.79 -0.11
C GLN A 105 14.85 7.50 -0.94
N LEU A 106 13.61 7.17 -1.33
CA LEU A 106 13.30 6.04 -2.19
C LEU A 106 13.40 6.48 -3.65
N ASP A 107 14.52 6.19 -4.31
CA ASP A 107 14.67 6.48 -5.74
C ASP A 107 13.50 5.88 -6.53
N SER A 108 12.70 6.75 -7.15
CA SER A 108 11.54 6.35 -7.93
C SER A 108 11.89 6.04 -9.40
N SER A 109 13.15 6.24 -9.83
CA SER A 109 13.59 5.97 -11.19
C SER A 109 13.29 4.55 -11.69
N PRO A 110 13.42 3.48 -10.87
CA PRO A 110 13.12 2.11 -11.31
C PRO A 110 11.64 1.90 -11.61
N THR A 111 10.76 2.70 -11.00
CA THR A 111 9.30 2.57 -11.11
C THR A 111 8.68 3.56 -12.09
N ARG A 112 9.49 4.30 -12.86
CA ARG A 112 9.05 5.36 -13.78
C ARG A 112 8.02 4.94 -14.83
N SER A 113 7.97 3.67 -15.18
CA SER A 113 7.05 3.10 -16.18
C SER A 113 5.66 2.80 -15.60
N VAL A 114 5.50 2.80 -14.27
CA VAL A 114 4.22 2.62 -13.59
C VAL A 114 3.46 3.94 -13.58
N THR A 115 2.52 4.08 -14.51
CA THR A 115 1.79 5.34 -14.78
C THR A 115 0.28 5.14 -14.92
N SER A 116 -0.23 3.96 -14.53
CA SER A 116 -1.65 3.61 -14.61
C SER A 116 -2.57 4.55 -13.84
N CYS A 117 -2.09 5.09 -12.71
CA CYS A 117 -2.90 5.85 -11.76
C CYS A 117 -2.49 7.32 -11.63
N ALA A 118 -1.22 7.64 -11.84
CA ALA A 118 -0.67 8.99 -11.80
C ALA A 118 0.59 9.09 -12.67
N PRO A 119 0.95 10.28 -13.17
CA PRO A 119 2.23 10.48 -13.82
C PRO A 119 3.39 10.31 -12.82
N HIS A 120 4.52 9.80 -13.31
CA HIS A 120 5.73 9.66 -12.51
C HIS A 120 6.22 11.02 -11.99
N ARG A 121 6.62 11.05 -10.71
CA ARG A 121 7.29 12.18 -10.09
C ARG A 121 8.68 11.73 -9.61
N PRO A 122 9.76 12.43 -9.98
CA PRO A 122 11.09 12.11 -9.49
C PRO A 122 11.15 12.26 -7.98
N VAL A 123 11.73 11.26 -7.32
CA VAL A 123 12.07 11.29 -5.90
C VAL A 123 13.59 11.18 -5.82
N PRO A 124 14.29 12.16 -5.22
CA PRO A 124 15.74 12.09 -5.08
C PRO A 124 16.15 10.87 -4.25
N SER A 125 17.23 10.21 -4.66
CA SER A 125 17.87 9.16 -3.87
C SER A 125 18.53 9.77 -2.61
N GLY A 126 18.71 8.95 -1.57
CA GLY A 126 19.54 9.30 -0.42
C GLY A 126 19.92 8.08 0.41
N ASP A 127 20.99 8.19 1.18
CA ASP A 127 21.66 7.03 1.79
C ASP A 127 21.22 6.71 3.23
N LEU A 128 20.40 7.55 3.87
CA LEU A 128 20.23 7.56 5.34
C LEU A 128 18.82 7.27 5.86
N PHE A 129 17.87 6.82 5.02
CA PHE A 129 16.47 6.56 5.41
C PHE A 129 15.91 7.58 6.40
N ASN A 130 15.49 8.73 5.89
CA ASN A 130 14.84 9.74 6.73
C ASN A 130 13.45 9.28 7.22
N SER A 131 12.85 10.08 8.11
CA SER A 131 11.50 9.85 8.63
C SER A 131 10.45 9.70 7.52
N HIS A 132 10.53 10.50 6.45
CA HIS A 132 9.60 10.41 5.32
C HIS A 132 9.66 9.05 4.62
N THR A 133 10.85 8.45 4.48
CA THR A 133 10.97 7.09 3.98
C THR A 133 10.26 6.11 4.91
N SER A 134 10.41 6.24 6.23
CA SER A 134 9.69 5.40 7.20
C SER A 134 8.18 5.52 7.05
N HIS A 135 7.62 6.74 7.04
CA HIS A 135 6.18 6.96 6.83
C HIS A 135 5.68 6.31 5.53
N THR A 136 6.44 6.49 4.43
CA THR A 136 6.08 5.99 3.11
C THR A 136 6.06 4.45 3.08
N VAL A 137 7.10 3.79 3.61
CA VAL A 137 7.20 2.32 3.66
C VAL A 137 6.14 1.73 4.59
N THR A 138 5.93 2.33 5.77
CA THR A 138 4.91 1.88 6.72
C THR A 138 3.51 1.96 6.11
N SER A 139 3.15 3.09 5.47
CA SER A 139 1.85 3.22 4.82
C SER A 139 1.68 2.26 3.64
N ALA A 140 2.74 1.96 2.89
CA ALA A 140 2.70 0.96 1.83
C ALA A 140 2.47 -0.46 2.37
N ALA A 141 3.11 -0.81 3.49
CA ALA A 141 2.91 -2.09 4.17
C ALA A 141 1.49 -2.22 4.75
N GLU A 142 0.93 -1.14 5.33
CA GLU A 142 -0.46 -1.13 5.80
C GLU A 142 -1.45 -1.35 4.65
N ILE A 143 -1.24 -0.74 3.48
CA ILE A 143 -2.06 -1.00 2.28
C ILE A 143 -1.98 -2.48 1.88
N SER A 144 -0.79 -3.06 1.88
CA SER A 144 -0.65 -4.48 1.55
C SER A 144 -1.31 -5.38 2.59
N ARG A 145 -1.24 -5.04 3.88
CA ARG A 145 -2.00 -5.72 4.95
C ARG A 145 -3.50 -5.66 4.71
N MET A 146 -4.03 -4.55 4.18
CA MET A 146 -5.46 -4.44 3.87
C MET A 146 -5.91 -5.46 2.81
N ILE A 147 -5.03 -5.91 1.92
CA ILE A 147 -5.32 -6.96 0.92
C ILE A 147 -5.63 -8.29 1.61
N THR A 148 -5.05 -8.54 2.79
CA THR A 148 -5.24 -9.80 3.53
C THR A 148 -6.55 -9.83 4.32
N HIS A 149 -7.35 -8.76 4.31
CA HIS A 149 -8.69 -8.78 4.89
C HIS A 149 -9.56 -9.81 4.16
N ARG A 150 -10.33 -10.60 4.91
CA ARG A 150 -11.16 -11.69 4.37
C ARG A 150 -12.46 -11.17 3.72
N ALA A 151 -12.35 -10.17 2.85
CA ALA A 151 -13.42 -9.66 2.01
C ALA A 151 -13.07 -9.92 0.53
N PRO A 152 -14.05 -10.17 -0.35
CA PRO A 152 -13.77 -10.32 -1.78
C PRO A 152 -13.17 -9.03 -2.34
N LEU A 153 -11.96 -9.11 -2.89
CA LEU A 153 -11.27 -7.94 -3.46
C LEU A 153 -12.11 -7.24 -4.55
N THR A 154 -12.88 -8.01 -5.32
CA THR A 154 -13.78 -7.52 -6.37
C THR A 154 -14.93 -6.66 -5.86
N SER A 155 -15.19 -6.66 -4.54
CA SER A 155 -16.19 -5.80 -3.91
C SER A 155 -15.69 -4.39 -3.59
N HIS A 156 -14.37 -4.14 -3.67
CA HIS A 156 -13.81 -2.83 -3.39
C HIS A 156 -13.92 -1.86 -4.58
N THR A 157 -13.92 -0.56 -4.26
CA THR A 157 -13.94 0.52 -5.24
C THR A 157 -12.71 0.53 -6.16
N HIS A 158 -12.88 1.02 -7.40
CA HIS A 158 -11.79 1.27 -8.34
C HIS A 158 -10.63 2.07 -7.73
N PHE A 159 -10.89 2.99 -6.80
CA PHE A 159 -9.82 3.77 -6.16
C PHE A 159 -8.80 2.86 -5.44
N PHE A 160 -9.20 1.70 -4.94
CA PHE A 160 -8.28 0.76 -4.30
C PHE A 160 -7.22 0.21 -5.27
N THR A 161 -7.52 0.11 -6.57
CA THR A 161 -6.52 -0.18 -7.61
C THR A 161 -5.38 0.86 -7.61
N CYS A 162 -5.72 2.15 -7.48
CA CYS A 162 -4.72 3.21 -7.40
C CYS A 162 -3.89 3.12 -6.11
N VAL A 163 -4.55 2.81 -4.99
CA VAL A 163 -3.88 2.68 -3.69
C VAL A 163 -2.90 1.50 -3.68
N ILE A 164 -3.29 0.33 -4.21
CA ILE A 164 -2.36 -0.81 -4.36
C ILE A 164 -1.21 -0.45 -5.28
N THR A 165 -1.47 0.27 -6.38
CA THR A 165 -0.40 0.71 -7.30
C THR A 165 0.62 1.61 -6.60
N LEU A 166 0.17 2.55 -5.75
CA LEU A 166 1.06 3.39 -4.94
C LEU A 166 1.91 2.55 -3.98
N SER A 167 1.30 1.60 -3.26
CA SER A 167 2.03 0.67 -2.40
C SER A 167 3.08 -0.13 -3.17
N SER A 168 2.73 -0.65 -4.35
CA SER A 168 3.67 -1.37 -5.23
C SER A 168 4.85 -0.52 -5.66
N ILE A 169 4.62 0.75 -6.02
CA ILE A 169 5.70 1.68 -6.38
C ILE A 169 6.68 1.83 -5.21
N VAL A 170 6.18 1.97 -3.99
CA VAL A 170 7.03 2.09 -2.79
C VAL A 170 7.85 0.83 -2.55
N HIS A 171 7.21 -0.35 -2.57
CA HIS A 171 7.89 -1.63 -2.35
C HIS A 171 8.95 -1.91 -3.43
N LEU A 172 8.64 -1.63 -4.70
CA LEU A 172 9.59 -1.77 -5.81
C LEU A 172 10.76 -0.79 -5.69
N SER A 173 10.50 0.47 -5.34
CA SER A 173 11.55 1.48 -5.16
C SER A 173 12.47 1.10 -3.99
N ARG A 174 11.92 0.59 -2.89
CA ARG A 174 12.69 0.02 -1.79
C ARG A 174 13.51 -1.18 -2.23
N TRP A 175 12.90 -2.11 -2.97
CA TRP A 175 13.60 -3.31 -3.41
C TRP A 175 14.76 -2.95 -4.32
N ALA A 176 14.61 -1.99 -5.22
CA ALA A 176 15.68 -1.56 -6.13
C ALA A 176 16.95 -1.02 -5.45
N LEU A 177 16.89 -0.63 -4.17
CA LEU A 177 18.05 -0.12 -3.43
C LEU A 177 19.15 -1.19 -3.35
N PHE A 178 20.41 -0.77 -3.55
CA PHE A 178 21.53 -1.71 -3.74
C PHE A 178 21.80 -2.57 -2.49
N PHE A 179 21.63 -2.00 -1.30
CA PHE A 179 21.88 -2.68 -0.02
C PHE A 179 20.71 -3.56 0.42
N VAL A 180 19.53 -3.45 -0.21
CA VAL A 180 18.43 -4.37 0.05
C VAL A 180 18.76 -5.70 -0.64
N PRO A 181 18.82 -6.82 0.10
CA PRO A 181 19.11 -8.12 -0.49
C PRO A 181 18.16 -8.44 -1.63
N HIS A 182 18.67 -9.13 -2.64
CA HIS A 182 17.83 -9.58 -3.74
C HIS A 182 16.72 -10.54 -3.28
N ASP A 183 17.06 -11.37 -2.31
CA ASP A 183 16.28 -12.44 -1.70
C ASP A 183 15.58 -12.02 -0.41
N ASP A 184 15.35 -10.72 -0.21
CA ASP A 184 14.47 -10.20 0.84
C ASP A 184 13.04 -10.77 0.66
N ASP A 185 12.76 -11.87 1.34
CA ASP A 185 11.51 -12.63 1.17
C ASP A 185 10.31 -11.79 1.57
N GLU A 186 10.37 -11.08 2.69
CA GLU A 186 9.27 -10.25 3.17
C GLU A 186 8.86 -9.22 2.11
N LEU A 187 9.81 -8.46 1.56
CA LEU A 187 9.52 -7.46 0.53
C LEU A 187 9.01 -8.10 -0.77
N ARG A 188 9.56 -9.25 -1.16
CA ARG A 188 9.10 -10.01 -2.33
C ARG A 188 7.66 -10.50 -2.14
N GLN A 189 7.28 -10.98 -0.96
CA GLN A 189 5.90 -11.39 -0.65
C GLN A 189 4.94 -10.20 -0.71
N GLN A 190 5.33 -9.02 -0.22
CA GLN A 190 4.51 -7.80 -0.34
C GLN A 190 4.27 -7.42 -1.81
N ILE A 191 5.31 -7.49 -2.66
CA ILE A 191 5.19 -7.23 -4.11
C ILE A 191 4.26 -8.26 -4.78
N ARG A 192 4.42 -9.55 -4.46
CA ARG A 192 3.57 -10.64 -4.97
C ARG A 192 2.12 -10.46 -4.57
N LEU A 193 1.87 -10.13 -3.31
CA LEU A 193 0.54 -9.87 -2.77
C LEU A 193 -0.15 -8.73 -3.54
N ASN A 194 0.56 -7.62 -3.77
CA ASN A 194 0.02 -6.50 -4.54
C ASN A 194 -0.26 -6.87 -6.01
N ILE A 195 0.63 -7.62 -6.68
CA ILE A 195 0.41 -8.10 -8.06
C ILE A 195 -0.82 -9.01 -8.11
N GLY A 196 -0.93 -9.96 -7.19
CA GLY A 196 -2.08 -10.86 -7.07
C GLY A 196 -3.39 -10.11 -6.87
N ALA A 197 -3.39 -9.09 -6.01
CA ALA A 197 -4.55 -8.25 -5.77
C ALA A 197 -4.97 -7.45 -7.01
N LEU A 198 -4.02 -6.86 -7.74
CA LEU A 198 -4.31 -6.14 -8.99
C LEU A 198 -4.85 -7.09 -10.07
N ASN A 199 -4.32 -8.31 -10.16
CA ASN A 199 -4.85 -9.34 -11.06
C ASN A 199 -6.30 -9.71 -10.69
N ALA A 200 -6.60 -9.93 -9.42
CA ALA A 200 -7.97 -10.22 -8.97
C ALA A 200 -8.94 -9.06 -9.27
N LEU A 201 -8.51 -7.82 -9.00
CA LEU A 201 -9.30 -6.61 -9.30
C LEU A 201 -9.51 -6.41 -10.80
N SER A 202 -8.64 -6.95 -11.66
CA SER A 202 -8.77 -6.80 -13.12
C SER A 202 -10.01 -7.46 -13.71
N ALA A 203 -10.64 -8.39 -12.97
CA ALA A 203 -11.92 -8.99 -13.33
C ALA A 203 -13.07 -7.97 -13.44
N VAL A 204 -13.01 -6.88 -12.67
CA VAL A 204 -14.03 -5.81 -12.66
C VAL A 204 -13.46 -4.47 -13.14
N TRP A 205 -12.19 -4.19 -12.86
CA TRP A 205 -11.55 -2.91 -13.16
C TRP A 205 -10.43 -3.07 -14.18
N ARG A 206 -10.70 -2.72 -15.45
CA ARG A 206 -9.70 -2.81 -16.54
C ARG A 206 -8.38 -2.09 -16.23
N ALA A 207 -8.43 -0.97 -15.52
CA ALA A 207 -7.24 -0.23 -15.10
C ALA A 207 -6.30 -1.07 -14.20
N ALA A 208 -6.86 -2.01 -13.42
CA ALA A 208 -6.08 -2.91 -12.57
C ALA A 208 -5.24 -3.89 -13.39
N GLY A 209 -5.74 -4.35 -14.55
CA GLY A 209 -4.93 -5.18 -15.47
C GLY A 209 -3.73 -4.42 -16.03
N LYS A 210 -3.90 -3.14 -16.40
CA LYS A 210 -2.79 -2.28 -16.81
C LYS A 210 -1.78 -2.07 -15.68
N ALA A 211 -2.26 -1.76 -14.48
CA ALA A 211 -1.41 -1.59 -13.30
C ALA A 211 -0.63 -2.86 -12.96
N ALA A 212 -1.29 -4.03 -12.98
CA ALA A 212 -0.65 -5.33 -12.74
C ALA A 212 0.48 -5.59 -13.73
N GLY A 213 0.23 -5.35 -15.03
CA GLY A 213 1.26 -5.51 -16.06
C GLY A 213 2.46 -4.59 -15.86
N GLN A 214 2.24 -3.32 -15.51
CA GLN A 214 3.33 -2.37 -15.22
C GLN A 214 4.14 -2.76 -13.98
N VAL A 215 3.46 -3.07 -12.87
CA VAL A 215 4.11 -3.49 -11.62
C VAL A 215 4.92 -4.77 -11.82
N LYS A 216 4.35 -5.76 -12.51
CA LYS A 216 5.03 -7.03 -12.84
C LYS A 216 6.25 -6.80 -13.72
N GLY A 217 6.14 -5.93 -14.73
CA GLY A 217 7.25 -5.58 -15.62
C GLY A 217 8.44 -4.99 -14.85
N VAL A 218 8.18 -4.00 -14.01
CA VAL A 218 9.23 -3.37 -13.17
C VAL A 218 9.83 -4.36 -12.17
N ALA A 219 9.02 -5.19 -11.51
CA ALA A 219 9.52 -6.22 -10.61
C ALA A 219 10.53 -7.14 -11.31
N HIS A 220 10.22 -7.54 -12.54
CA HIS A 220 11.09 -8.39 -13.33
C HIS A 220 12.38 -7.68 -13.80
N GLU A 221 12.32 -6.39 -14.12
CA GLU A 221 13.50 -5.58 -14.42
C GLU A 221 14.43 -5.46 -13.21
N ILE A 222 13.89 -5.15 -12.03
CA ILE A 222 14.66 -5.06 -10.77
C ILE A 222 15.29 -6.42 -10.43
N TYR A 223 14.52 -7.51 -10.56
CA TYR A 223 15.00 -8.87 -10.33
C TYR A 223 16.24 -9.16 -11.20
N ARG A 224 16.12 -8.95 -12.52
CA ARG A 224 17.21 -9.19 -13.47
C ARG A 224 18.43 -8.33 -13.17
N SER A 225 18.22 -7.05 -12.86
CA SER A 225 19.30 -6.13 -12.53
C SER A 225 20.07 -6.59 -11.30
N LYS A 226 19.37 -6.98 -10.22
CA LYS A 226 20.03 -7.45 -9.00
C LYS A 226 20.75 -8.78 -9.21
N LYS A 227 20.14 -9.73 -9.90
CA LYS A 227 20.77 -11.02 -10.23
C LYS A 227 22.04 -10.84 -11.05
N ALA A 228 22.03 -9.92 -12.02
CA ALA A 228 23.23 -9.58 -12.77
C ALA A 228 24.31 -8.97 -11.88
N SER A 229 23.95 -8.06 -10.96
CA SER A 229 24.89 -7.49 -9.99
C SER A 229 25.48 -8.52 -9.02
N GLN A 230 24.69 -9.52 -8.60
CA GLN A 230 25.17 -10.64 -7.80
C GLN A 230 26.19 -11.49 -8.55
N ALA A 231 25.86 -11.88 -9.78
CA ALA A 231 26.74 -12.71 -10.62
C ALA A 231 28.06 -11.97 -10.97
N ALA A 232 28.00 -10.65 -11.11
CA ALA A 232 29.15 -9.81 -11.42
C ALA A 232 30.03 -9.45 -10.22
N ASN A 233 29.57 -9.70 -8.97
CA ASN A 233 30.30 -9.36 -7.77
C ASN A 233 30.72 -10.62 -6.99
N PRO A 234 31.97 -11.11 -7.15
CA PRO A 234 32.46 -12.30 -6.45
C PRO A 234 32.42 -12.17 -4.92
N SER A 235 32.44 -10.94 -4.40
CA SER A 235 32.32 -10.64 -2.97
C SER A 235 30.89 -10.64 -2.46
N TYR A 236 29.87 -10.79 -3.32
CA TYR A 236 28.46 -10.81 -2.90
C TYR A 236 28.18 -11.92 -1.87
N TRP A 237 28.78 -13.09 -2.07
CA TRP A 237 28.64 -14.24 -1.16
C TRP A 237 29.66 -14.22 0.00
N GLN A 238 30.57 -13.24 0.07
CA GLN A 238 31.52 -13.16 1.17
C GLN A 238 30.77 -12.79 2.46
N GLY A 239 30.76 -13.73 3.42
CA GLY A 239 30.06 -13.58 4.70
C GLY A 239 28.80 -14.43 4.84
N PHE A 240 28.31 -15.05 3.77
CA PHE A 240 27.21 -16.01 3.82
C PHE A 240 27.71 -17.45 4.03
N SER A 241 26.97 -18.22 4.80
CA SER A 241 27.14 -19.67 4.90
C SER A 241 26.70 -20.37 3.62
N GLN A 242 27.21 -21.58 3.38
CA GLN A 242 26.83 -22.38 2.21
C GLN A 242 25.32 -22.66 2.15
N GLU A 243 24.67 -22.80 3.30
CA GLU A 243 23.22 -23.00 3.42
C GLU A 243 22.44 -21.75 2.98
N GLU A 244 22.87 -20.56 3.40
CA GLU A 244 22.25 -19.30 2.98
C GLU A 244 22.39 -19.06 1.47
N VAL A 245 23.55 -19.39 0.89
CA VAL A 245 23.76 -19.31 -0.57
C VAL A 245 22.81 -20.26 -1.29
N MET A 246 22.67 -21.51 -0.82
CA MET A 246 21.78 -22.50 -1.44
C MET A 246 20.29 -22.11 -1.32
N ASN A 247 19.88 -21.60 -0.16
CA ASN A 247 18.51 -21.13 0.07
C ASN A 247 18.17 -19.93 -0.83
N SER A 248 19.11 -19.00 -1.00
CA SER A 248 18.96 -17.85 -1.90
C SER A 248 18.73 -18.28 -3.36
N ILE A 249 19.54 -19.23 -3.85
CA ILE A 249 19.42 -19.78 -5.21
C ILE A 249 18.09 -20.53 -5.40
N ALA A 250 17.68 -21.34 -4.42
CA ALA A 250 16.42 -22.10 -4.49
C ALA A 250 15.17 -21.20 -4.45
N ALA A 251 15.21 -20.14 -3.65
CA ALA A 251 14.16 -19.12 -3.64
C ALA A 251 14.04 -18.47 -5.03
N ASP A 252 15.15 -18.16 -5.69
CA ASP A 252 15.15 -17.50 -6.99
C ASP A 252 14.51 -18.31 -8.14
N GLU A 253 14.73 -19.63 -8.19
CA GLU A 253 14.13 -20.49 -9.22
C GLU A 253 12.62 -20.63 -9.06
N THR A 254 12.16 -20.82 -7.83
CA THR A 254 10.73 -20.92 -7.51
C THR A 254 10.00 -19.63 -7.90
N ILE A 255 10.68 -18.48 -7.72
CA ILE A 255 10.06 -17.17 -7.84
C ILE A 255 9.89 -16.70 -9.27
N MET A 256 10.86 -16.97 -10.16
CA MET A 256 10.69 -16.72 -11.60
C MET A 256 9.51 -17.49 -12.16
N ASN A 257 9.33 -18.74 -11.71
CA ASN A 257 8.23 -19.57 -12.13
C ASN A 257 6.88 -19.00 -11.70
N ASP A 258 6.72 -18.54 -10.45
CA ASP A 258 5.46 -17.94 -9.97
C ASP A 258 5.11 -16.62 -10.67
N ILE A 259 6.12 -15.79 -10.96
CA ILE A 259 5.92 -14.52 -11.68
C ILE A 259 5.52 -14.82 -13.13
N GLU A 260 6.21 -15.73 -13.80
CA GLU A 260 5.92 -16.09 -15.20
C GLU A 260 4.56 -16.79 -15.35
N THR A 261 4.27 -17.79 -14.52
CA THR A 261 3.02 -18.56 -14.53
C THR A 261 1.84 -17.79 -13.94
N GLY A 262 2.10 -16.67 -13.24
CA GLY A 262 1.10 -15.78 -12.70
C GLY A 262 0.09 -16.50 -11.82
N LEU A 263 0.53 -17.10 -10.70
CA LEU A 263 -0.35 -17.82 -9.75
C LEU A 263 -1.45 -18.62 -10.49
N GLY A 264 -1.01 -19.47 -11.42
CA GLY A 264 -1.89 -20.25 -12.28
C GLY A 264 -2.86 -21.10 -11.47
N GLY A 265 -4.15 -20.79 -11.61
CA GLY A 265 -5.25 -21.76 -11.54
C GLY A 265 -5.40 -22.56 -10.25
N ILE A 266 -5.97 -21.96 -9.21
CA ILE A 266 -6.93 -22.72 -8.40
C ILE A 266 -8.26 -22.57 -9.14
N PRO A 267 -8.82 -23.64 -9.74
CA PRO A 267 -10.18 -23.58 -10.25
C PRO A 267 -11.10 -23.25 -9.06
N LEU A 268 -11.89 -22.20 -9.18
CA LEU A 268 -13.06 -22.04 -8.30
C LEU A 268 -13.87 -23.34 -8.41
N PRO A 269 -14.19 -24.02 -7.29
CA PRO A 269 -15.06 -25.18 -7.36
C PRO A 269 -16.38 -24.75 -8.00
N SER A 270 -16.84 -25.50 -9.01
CA SER A 270 -18.15 -25.26 -9.62
C SER A 270 -19.22 -25.26 -8.53
N LEU A 271 -20.10 -24.26 -8.59
CA LEU A 271 -21.28 -24.09 -7.73
C LEU A 271 -22.21 -25.33 -7.72
N ASP A 272 -22.03 -26.26 -8.66
CA ASP A 272 -22.75 -27.54 -8.74
C ASP A 272 -22.32 -28.57 -7.68
N SER A 273 -21.26 -28.31 -6.91
CA SER A 273 -20.76 -29.22 -5.87
C SER A 273 -21.31 -28.95 -4.46
N LEU A 274 -22.21 -27.97 -4.29
CA LEU A 274 -22.83 -27.63 -3.00
C LEU A 274 -24.31 -28.03 -2.89
N THR A 275 -24.81 -28.86 -3.80
CA THR A 275 -26.11 -29.53 -3.66
C THR A 275 -25.93 -31.03 -3.75
N GLY A 276 -25.56 -31.62 -2.61
CA GLY A 276 -25.53 -33.06 -2.36
C GLY A 276 -25.71 -33.31 -0.88
#